data_AF-A0A2G6QMZ4-F1
#
_entry.id   AF-A0A2G6QMZ4-F1
#
_cell.length_a   1.000
_cell.length_b   1.000
_cell.length_c   1.000
_cell.angle_alpha   90.00
_cell.angle_beta   90.00
_cell.angle_gamma   90.00
#
_symmetry.space_group_name_H-M   'P 1'
#
loop_
_entity.id
_entity.type
_entity.pdbx_description
1 polymer ?
#
loop_
_entity_poly.entity_id
_entity_poly.type
_entity_poly.pdbx_seq_one_letter_code
_entity_poly.pdbx_strand_id
1 'polypeptide(L)'
;MENKPLCIIIMGSASDKPHAKEIADAVESFGIDCEVRIGSAHKTPEHVLTMLKEYEKRDCPKVYITIAGRSNALSGFVDACVLSPTVACPPKSDSFAGSDIFSSLRMPSGVSPAVVLEPKNAALLVAKIFAVSNKNIYLNIKQYIQNNADKIISDDEKLKK
;
A
#
# COMPACT_ATOMS: atom_id res chain seq x y z
N MET A 1 -16.86 -2.72 -20.29
CA MET A 1 -16.42 -1.61 -19.42
C MET A 1 -15.04 -2.00 -18.94
N GLU A 2 -14.01 -1.17 -19.11
CA GLU A 2 -12.67 -1.48 -18.60
C GLU A 2 -12.76 -1.54 -17.06
N ASN A 3 -12.54 -2.71 -16.48
CA ASN A 3 -12.56 -2.88 -15.02
C ASN A 3 -11.31 -2.20 -14.45
N LYS A 4 -11.51 -0.98 -13.93
CA LYS A 4 -10.43 -0.15 -13.37
C LYS A 4 -9.70 -0.90 -12.24
N PRO A 5 -8.37 -0.74 -12.14
CA PRO A 5 -7.61 -1.28 -11.02
C PRO A 5 -8.08 -0.69 -9.69
N LEU A 6 -8.18 -1.55 -8.67
CA LEU A 6 -8.62 -1.19 -7.32
C LEU A 6 -7.50 -1.42 -6.30
N CYS A 7 -7.18 -0.40 -5.52
CA CYS A 7 -6.34 -0.53 -4.34
C CYS A 7 -7.22 -0.56 -3.08
N ILE A 8 -7.10 -1.62 -2.29
CA ILE A 8 -7.82 -1.73 -1.01
C ILE A 8 -6.83 -1.50 0.12
N ILE A 9 -6.98 -0.40 0.85
CA ILE A 9 -6.16 -0.07 2.01
C ILE A 9 -6.88 -0.54 3.27
N ILE A 10 -6.29 -1.47 4.02
CA ILE A 10 -6.84 -2.01 5.26
C ILE A 10 -5.93 -1.61 6.42
N MET A 11 -6.45 -0.83 7.36
CA MET A 11 -5.73 -0.48 8.58
C MET A 11 -6.25 -1.23 9.82
N GLY A 12 -5.35 -1.56 10.73
CA GLY A 12 -5.68 -2.26 11.98
C GLY A 12 -6.44 -1.39 12.99
N SER A 13 -6.30 -0.07 12.91
CA SER A 13 -6.86 0.89 13.86
C SER A 13 -7.23 2.21 13.19
N ALA A 14 -8.26 2.89 13.68
CA ALA A 14 -8.61 4.24 13.24
C ALA A 14 -7.50 5.28 13.52
N SER A 15 -6.57 4.99 14.43
CA SER A 15 -5.39 5.83 14.68
C SER A 15 -4.47 5.94 13.46
N ASP A 16 -4.53 4.97 12.54
CA ASP A 16 -3.64 4.90 11.38
C ASP A 16 -4.21 5.66 10.16
N LYS A 17 -5.37 6.32 10.32
CA LYS A 17 -6.04 7.09 9.26
C LYS A 17 -5.15 8.13 8.56
N PRO A 18 -4.31 8.92 9.27
CA PRO A 18 -3.42 9.87 8.59
C PRO A 18 -2.46 9.18 7.62
N HIS A 19 -1.85 8.07 8.05
CA HIS A 19 -0.95 7.28 7.22
C HIS A 19 -1.69 6.66 6.02
N ALA A 20 -2.89 6.11 6.24
CA ALA A 20 -3.71 5.56 5.18
C ALA A 20 -4.15 6.61 4.15
N LYS A 21 -4.44 7.83 4.61
CA LYS A 21 -4.79 8.96 3.73
C LYS A 21 -3.63 9.33 2.81
N GLU A 22 -2.40 9.41 3.33
CA GLU A 22 -1.24 9.69 2.49
C GLU A 22 -1.04 8.67 1.39
N ILE A 23 -1.29 7.38 1.68
CA ILE A 23 -1.26 6.31 0.69
C ILE A 23 -2.40 6.48 -0.32
N ALA A 24 -3.63 6.69 0.14
CA ALA A 24 -4.81 6.86 -0.72
C ALA A 24 -4.63 8.03 -1.70
N ASP A 25 -4.25 9.20 -1.19
CA ASP A 25 -4.01 10.40 -2.01
C ASP A 25 -2.93 10.13 -3.07
N ALA A 26 -1.88 9.38 -2.73
CA ALA A 26 -0.83 9.01 -3.68
C ALA A 26 -1.31 7.97 -4.71
N VAL A 27 -2.07 6.96 -4.32
CA VAL A 27 -2.65 5.96 -5.23
C VAL A 27 -3.58 6.61 -6.24
N GLU A 28 -4.48 7.47 -5.78
CA GLU A 28 -5.43 8.21 -6.63
C GLU A 28 -4.70 9.10 -7.64
N SER A 29 -3.57 9.69 -7.27
CA SER A 29 -2.75 10.50 -8.18
C SER A 29 -2.19 9.72 -9.38
N PHE A 30 -2.10 8.39 -9.28
CA PHE A 30 -1.70 7.52 -10.39
C PHE A 30 -2.89 7.05 -11.25
N GLY A 31 -4.12 7.49 -10.94
CA GLY A 31 -5.34 7.11 -11.66
C GLY A 31 -5.89 5.73 -11.28
N ILE A 32 -5.66 5.29 -10.04
CA ILE A 32 -6.10 4.01 -9.49
C ILE A 32 -7.24 4.28 -8.49
N ASP A 33 -8.33 3.53 -8.57
CA ASP A 33 -9.44 3.67 -7.62
C ASP A 33 -8.99 3.13 -6.26
N CYS A 34 -9.35 3.82 -5.17
CA CYS A 34 -8.90 3.47 -3.82
C CYS A 34 -10.08 3.34 -2.85
N GLU A 35 -10.08 2.28 -2.05
CA GLU A 35 -11.01 2.10 -0.94
C GLU A 35 -10.25 1.90 0.38
N VAL A 36 -10.67 2.62 1.43
CA VAL A 36 -10.02 2.58 2.75
C VAL A 36 -10.93 1.91 3.76
N ARG A 37 -10.42 0.91 4.47
CA ARG A 37 -11.16 0.08 5.42
C ARG A 37 -10.41 -0.07 6.74
N ILE A 38 -11.15 -0.45 7.78
CA ILE A 38 -10.60 -0.73 9.12
C ILE A 38 -10.97 -2.15 9.52
N GLY A 39 -9.99 -2.90 10.00
CA GLY A 39 -10.18 -4.26 10.51
C GLY A 39 -8.91 -4.78 11.18
N SER A 40 -9.06 -5.38 12.36
CA SER A 40 -7.93 -5.87 13.15
C SER A 40 -7.84 -7.39 13.05
N ALA A 41 -6.70 -7.92 12.62
CA ALA A 41 -6.48 -9.37 12.56
C ALA A 41 -6.65 -10.05 13.94
N HIS A 42 -6.32 -9.36 15.03
CA HIS A 42 -6.44 -9.92 16.38
C HIS A 42 -7.83 -9.71 17.01
N LYS A 43 -8.45 -8.54 16.77
CA LYS A 43 -9.68 -8.15 17.49
C LYS A 43 -10.95 -8.45 16.70
N THR A 44 -10.87 -8.44 15.38
CA THR A 44 -12.02 -8.61 14.48
C THR A 44 -11.69 -9.50 13.26
N PRO A 45 -11.08 -10.70 13.45
CA PRO A 45 -10.63 -11.54 12.33
C PRO A 45 -11.76 -11.92 11.35
N GLU A 46 -12.94 -12.30 11.86
CA GLU A 46 -14.08 -12.68 11.00
C GLU A 46 -14.63 -11.53 10.16
N HIS A 47 -14.60 -10.31 10.71
CA HIS A 47 -14.95 -9.09 9.97
C HIS A 47 -13.96 -8.85 8.83
N VAL A 48 -12.66 -9.01 9.07
CA VAL A 48 -11.64 -8.91 8.03
C VAL A 48 -11.86 -9.99 6.97
N LEU A 49 -12.08 -11.25 7.34
CA LEU A 49 -12.33 -12.34 6.38
C LEU A 49 -13.57 -12.09 5.52
N THR A 50 -14.66 -11.60 6.14
CA THR A 50 -15.89 -11.26 5.42
C THR A 50 -15.63 -10.15 4.41
N MET A 51 -14.92 -9.09 4.82
CA MET A 51 -14.52 -8.00 3.95
C MET A 51 -13.64 -8.47 2.78
N LEU A 52 -12.64 -9.31 3.03
CA LEU A 52 -11.76 -9.84 1.97
C LEU A 52 -12.56 -10.68 0.97
N LYS A 53 -13.49 -11.53 1.43
CA LYS A 53 -14.38 -12.31 0.55
C LYS A 53 -15.23 -11.42 -0.37
N GLU A 54 -15.65 -10.24 0.09
CA GLU A 54 -16.39 -9.29 -0.75
C GLU A 54 -15.51 -8.69 -1.85
N TYR A 55 -14.26 -8.31 -1.54
CA TYR A 55 -13.32 -7.78 -2.53
C TYR A 55 -12.81 -8.84 -3.51
N GLU A 56 -12.55 -10.06 -3.03
CA GLU A 56 -12.09 -11.16 -3.90
C GLU A 56 -13.15 -11.56 -4.93
N LYS A 57 -14.45 -11.41 -4.63
CA LYS A 57 -15.54 -11.64 -5.59
C LYS A 57 -15.63 -10.61 -6.72
N ARG A 58 -15.02 -9.43 -6.56
CA ARG A 58 -15.07 -8.39 -7.59
C ARG A 58 -14.19 -8.77 -8.78
N ASP A 59 -14.74 -8.73 -9.98
CA ASP A 59 -14.00 -9.05 -11.20
C ASP A 59 -13.16 -7.84 -11.68
N CYS A 60 -12.16 -7.43 -10.91
CA CYS A 60 -11.23 -6.37 -11.31
C CYS A 60 -9.81 -6.65 -10.82
N PRO A 61 -8.77 -6.13 -11.50
CA PRO A 61 -7.41 -6.14 -10.98
C PRO A 61 -7.38 -5.43 -9.63
N LYS A 62 -6.81 -6.06 -8.62
CA LYS A 62 -6.77 -5.50 -7.28
C LYS A 62 -5.45 -5.76 -6.57
N VAL A 63 -5.09 -4.87 -5.65
CA VAL A 63 -3.94 -4.98 -4.76
C VAL A 63 -4.37 -4.52 -3.38
N TYR A 64 -3.91 -5.21 -2.34
CA TYR A 64 -4.15 -4.83 -0.96
C TYR A 64 -2.95 -4.07 -0.41
N ILE A 65 -3.21 -2.98 0.32
CA ILE A 65 -2.22 -2.34 1.19
C ILE A 65 -2.67 -2.54 2.63
N THR A 66 -1.80 -3.09 3.47
CA THR A 66 -2.08 -3.34 4.89
C THR A 66 -1.26 -2.43 5.78
N ILE A 67 -1.92 -1.83 6.77
CA ILE A 67 -1.33 -0.89 7.72
C ILE A 67 -1.59 -1.39 9.14
N ALA A 68 -0.54 -1.78 9.85
CA ALA A 68 -0.63 -2.10 11.27
C ALA A 68 0.69 -1.78 11.97
N GLY A 69 0.61 -1.01 13.06
CA GLY A 69 1.74 -0.75 13.95
C GLY A 69 1.96 -1.86 14.98
N ARG A 70 3.00 -1.72 15.81
CA ARG A 70 3.45 -2.73 16.80
C ARG A 70 3.79 -4.05 16.10
N SER A 71 3.31 -5.18 16.65
CA SER A 71 3.42 -6.48 15.99
C SER A 71 2.37 -6.62 14.88
N ASN A 72 2.80 -6.45 13.63
CA ASN A 72 1.98 -6.46 12.43
C ASN A 72 1.57 -7.90 12.04
N ALA A 73 0.45 -8.37 12.58
CA ALA A 73 -0.18 -9.61 12.11
C ALA A 73 -1.12 -9.40 10.91
N LEU A 74 -1.59 -8.17 10.69
CA LEU A 74 -2.59 -7.88 9.65
C LEU A 74 -2.08 -8.19 8.24
N SER A 75 -0.81 -7.86 7.96
CA SER A 75 -0.26 -8.00 6.61
C SER A 75 -0.14 -9.45 6.18
N GLY A 76 0.44 -10.31 7.02
CA GLY A 76 0.51 -11.74 6.76
C GLY A 76 -0.87 -12.41 6.76
N PHE A 77 -1.78 -11.96 7.64
CA PHE A 77 -3.16 -12.47 7.68
C PHE A 77 -3.92 -12.19 6.37
N VAL A 78 -3.89 -10.95 5.88
CA VAL A 78 -4.55 -10.58 4.63
C VAL A 78 -3.91 -11.33 3.46
N ASP A 79 -2.58 -11.32 3.35
CA ASP A 79 -1.86 -11.98 2.25
C ASP A 79 -2.17 -13.48 2.18
N ALA A 80 -2.26 -14.17 3.32
CA ALA A 80 -2.63 -15.58 3.36
C ALA A 80 -4.11 -15.86 2.98
N CYS A 81 -4.97 -14.85 2.95
CA CYS A 81 -6.40 -14.99 2.70
C CYS A 81 -6.85 -14.51 1.32
N VAL A 82 -5.95 -13.95 0.51
CA VAL A 82 -6.27 -13.38 -0.82
C VAL A 82 -5.39 -13.98 -1.90
N LEU A 83 -5.86 -13.93 -3.15
CA LEU A 83 -5.06 -14.35 -4.31
C LEU A 83 -4.29 -13.17 -4.95
N SER A 84 -4.66 -11.95 -4.57
CA SER A 84 -4.11 -10.72 -5.14
C SER A 84 -2.87 -10.26 -4.38
N PRO A 85 -1.95 -9.49 -5.01
CA PRO A 85 -0.77 -8.99 -4.32
C PRO A 85 -1.11 -8.16 -3.08
N THR A 86 -0.31 -8.31 -2.03
CA THR A 86 -0.42 -7.51 -0.80
C THR A 86 0.86 -6.72 -0.56
N VAL A 87 0.72 -5.45 -0.14
CA VAL A 87 1.81 -4.55 0.24
C VAL A 87 1.66 -4.18 1.71
N ALA A 88 2.64 -4.52 2.53
CA ALA A 88 2.70 -4.09 3.92
C ALA A 88 3.36 -2.70 4.00
N CYS A 89 2.60 -1.71 4.51
CA CYS A 89 3.09 -0.37 4.78
C CYS A 89 2.81 -0.01 6.25
N PRO A 90 3.63 -0.51 7.20
CA PRO A 90 3.42 -0.24 8.62
C PRO A 90 3.69 1.24 8.94
N PRO A 91 2.93 1.86 9.87
CA PRO A 91 3.22 3.22 10.30
C PRO A 91 4.56 3.29 11.02
N LYS A 92 5.26 4.43 10.90
CA LYS A 92 6.55 4.65 11.57
C LYS A 92 6.40 4.55 13.10
N SER A 93 7.37 3.90 13.73
CA SER A 93 7.50 3.78 15.19
C SER A 93 8.96 3.89 15.58
N ASP A 94 9.28 4.75 16.55
CA ASP A 94 10.62 4.84 17.14
C ASP A 94 10.75 3.95 18.39
N SER A 95 9.68 3.25 18.77
CA SER A 95 9.69 2.32 19.91
C SER A 95 10.72 1.22 19.68
N PHE A 96 11.53 0.93 20.70
CA PHE A 96 12.58 -0.09 20.64
C PHE A 96 13.49 0.07 19.40
N ALA A 97 13.84 1.30 19.06
CA ALA A 97 14.65 1.64 17.88
C ALA A 97 14.07 1.10 16.55
N GLY A 98 12.74 1.08 16.44
CA GLY A 98 12.03 0.67 15.21
C GLY A 98 11.90 -0.84 15.05
N SER A 99 12.10 -1.64 16.11
CA SER A 99 12.06 -3.10 16.03
C SER A 99 10.71 -3.66 15.55
N ASP A 100 9.63 -2.89 15.63
CA ASP A 100 8.31 -3.24 15.09
C ASP A 100 8.40 -3.70 13.62
N ILE A 101 9.35 -3.19 12.82
CA ILE A 101 9.50 -3.56 11.41
C ILE A 101 9.77 -5.05 11.19
N PHE A 102 10.44 -5.72 12.13
CA PHE A 102 10.71 -7.15 12.01
C PHE A 102 9.43 -7.99 11.96
N SER A 103 8.34 -7.50 12.56
CA SER A 103 7.02 -8.16 12.47
C SER A 103 6.43 -8.14 11.05
N SER A 104 6.84 -7.18 10.21
CA SER A 104 6.46 -7.13 8.79
C SER A 104 7.44 -7.89 7.89
N LEU A 105 8.73 -7.94 8.27
CA LEU A 105 9.79 -8.58 7.47
C LEU A 105 9.85 -10.10 7.60
N ARG A 106 9.62 -10.65 8.80
CA ARG A 106 9.86 -12.06 9.12
C ARG A 106 8.64 -12.93 8.84
N MET A 107 8.25 -13.02 7.59
CA MET A 107 7.15 -13.90 7.15
C MET A 107 7.59 -15.38 7.05
N PRO A 108 6.71 -16.34 7.33
CA PRO A 108 6.94 -17.75 7.04
C PRO A 108 6.90 -18.02 5.52
N SER A 109 7.43 -19.17 5.09
CA SER A 109 7.31 -19.60 3.68
C SER A 109 5.83 -19.75 3.28
N GLY A 110 5.48 -19.25 2.09
CA GLY A 110 4.10 -19.28 1.56
C GLY A 110 3.26 -18.05 1.87
N VAL A 111 3.80 -17.06 2.60
CA VAL A 111 3.17 -15.75 2.85
C VAL A 111 4.16 -14.67 2.40
N SER A 112 3.75 -13.79 1.50
CA SER A 112 4.62 -12.94 0.69
C SER A 112 4.19 -11.48 0.53
N PRO A 113 3.74 -10.75 1.57
CA PRO A 113 3.46 -9.33 1.45
C PRO A 113 4.76 -8.55 1.15
N ALA A 114 4.70 -7.63 0.19
CA ALA A 114 5.81 -6.74 -0.14
C ALA A 114 5.91 -5.62 0.90
N VAL A 115 7.01 -5.51 1.63
CA VAL A 115 7.20 -4.46 2.65
C VAL A 115 7.73 -3.18 2.02
N VAL A 116 7.03 -2.06 2.23
CA VAL A 116 7.45 -0.72 1.82
C VAL A 116 7.20 0.26 2.96
N LEU A 117 8.19 1.07 3.34
CA LEU A 117 8.09 1.92 4.53
C LEU A 117 7.35 3.24 4.29
N GLU A 118 7.63 3.89 3.16
CA GLU A 118 7.10 5.23 2.87
C GLU A 118 5.74 5.13 2.19
N PRO A 119 4.69 5.84 2.67
CA PRO A 119 3.34 5.83 2.09
C PRO A 119 3.29 6.02 0.57
N LYS A 120 4.02 7.03 0.08
CA LYS A 120 4.08 7.35 -1.35
C LYS A 120 4.79 6.27 -2.15
N ASN A 121 5.76 5.57 -1.55
CA ASN A 121 6.43 4.46 -2.21
C ASN A 121 5.56 3.20 -2.23
N ALA A 122 4.72 2.97 -1.20
CA ALA A 122 3.73 1.90 -1.24
C ALA A 122 2.73 2.13 -2.38
N ALA A 123 2.22 3.36 -2.52
CA ALA A 123 1.39 3.76 -3.65
C ALA A 123 2.10 3.59 -5.01
N LEU A 124 3.38 4.00 -5.11
CA LEU A 124 4.18 3.81 -6.32
C LEU A 124 4.39 2.33 -6.67
N LEU A 125 4.58 1.46 -5.67
CA LEU A 125 4.68 0.01 -5.89
C LEU A 125 3.36 -0.54 -6.45
N VAL A 126 2.22 -0.17 -5.86
CA VAL A 126 0.90 -0.56 -6.39
C VAL A 126 0.71 -0.07 -7.81
N ALA A 127 1.08 1.17 -8.11
CA ALA A 127 1.04 1.69 -9.47
C ALA A 127 1.93 0.88 -10.42
N LYS A 128 3.15 0.54 -10.02
CA LYS A 128 4.06 -0.29 -10.82
C LYS A 128 3.51 -1.69 -11.07
N ILE A 129 2.84 -2.30 -10.11
CA ILE A 129 2.17 -3.61 -10.26
C ILE A 129 1.14 -3.53 -11.38
N PHE A 130 0.25 -2.53 -11.36
CA PHE A 130 -0.77 -2.37 -12.41
C PHE A 130 -0.21 -1.89 -13.75
N ALA A 131 0.87 -1.10 -13.74
CA ALA A 131 1.49 -0.58 -14.95
C ALA A 131 2.05 -1.66 -15.89
N VAL A 132 2.30 -2.88 -15.38
CA VAL A 132 2.71 -4.03 -16.19
C VAL A 132 1.72 -4.30 -17.32
N SER A 133 0.41 -4.09 -17.07
CA SER A 133 -0.65 -4.31 -18.05
C SER A 133 -1.51 -3.07 -18.34
N ASN A 134 -1.22 -1.92 -17.71
CA ASN A 134 -1.97 -0.68 -17.89
C ASN A 134 -1.06 0.48 -18.35
N LYS A 135 -1.17 0.83 -19.64
CA LYS A 135 -0.34 1.88 -20.27
C LYS A 135 -0.58 3.27 -19.69
N ASN A 136 -1.81 3.59 -19.27
CA ASN A 136 -2.11 4.92 -18.70
C ASN A 136 -1.42 5.10 -17.35
N ILE A 137 -1.48 4.09 -16.48
CA ILE A 137 -0.78 4.10 -15.19
C ILE A 137 0.75 4.16 -15.42
N TYR A 138 1.28 3.41 -16.39
CA TYR A 138 2.69 3.49 -16.76
C TYR A 138 3.13 4.92 -17.12
N LEU A 139 2.34 5.64 -17.90
CA LEU A 139 2.63 7.03 -18.27
C LEU A 139 2.57 7.97 -17.05
N ASN A 140 1.60 7.77 -16.14
CA ASN A 140 1.51 8.54 -14.89
C ASN A 140 2.76 8.33 -14.01
N ILE A 141 3.27 7.09 -13.92
CA ILE A 141 4.53 6.79 -13.21
C ILE A 141 5.72 7.48 -13.88
N LYS A 142 5.80 7.42 -15.21
CA LYS A 142 6.90 8.07 -15.96
C LYS A 142 6.93 9.58 -15.67
N GLN A 143 5.77 10.24 -15.69
CA GLN A 143 5.67 11.67 -15.36
C GLN A 143 6.05 11.94 -13.90
N TYR A 144 5.59 11.11 -12.97
CA TYR A 144 5.93 11.22 -11.55
C TYR A 144 7.44 11.16 -11.30
N ILE A 145 8.13 10.19 -11.92
CA ILE A 145 9.59 10.05 -11.80
C ILE A 145 10.31 11.27 -12.40
N GLN A 146 9.85 11.75 -13.56
CA GLN A 146 10.42 12.94 -14.20
C GLN A 146 10.28 14.17 -13.30
N ASN A 147 9.10 14.42 -12.74
CA ASN A 147 8.85 15.55 -11.84
C ASN A 147 9.76 15.53 -10.61
N ASN A 148 10.04 14.33 -10.05
CA ASN A 148 10.95 14.19 -8.92
C ASN A 148 12.40 14.53 -9.30
N ALA A 149 12.83 14.12 -10.49
CA ALA A 149 14.16 14.46 -11.02
C ALA A 149 14.30 15.97 -11.27
N ASP A 150 13.33 16.56 -11.96
CA ASP A 150 13.30 17.99 -12.29
C ASP A 150 13.33 18.85 -11.03
N LYS A 151 12.62 18.44 -9.97
CA LYS A 151 12.65 19.13 -8.68
C LYS A 151 14.06 19.16 -8.08
N ILE A 152 14.75 18.02 -8.06
CA ILE A 152 16.12 17.93 -7.51
C ILE A 152 17.09 18.79 -8.32
N ILE A 153 17.00 18.75 -9.65
CA ILE A 153 17.83 19.56 -10.54
C ILE A 153 17.58 21.06 -10.29
N SER A 154 16.31 21.46 -10.20
CA SER A 154 15.94 22.85 -9.91
C SER A 154 16.43 23.32 -8.54
N ASP A 155 16.39 22.46 -7.52
CA ASP A 155 16.88 22.81 -6.19
C ASP A 155 18.42 22.96 -6.16
N ASP A 156 19.17 22.15 -6.92
CA ASP A 156 20.62 22.33 -7.10
C ASP A 156 20.97 23.64 -7.83
N GLU A 157 20.22 24.00 -8.88
CA GLU A 157 20.43 25.25 -9.63
C GLU A 157 20.21 26.49 -8.75
N LYS A 158 19.28 26.44 -7.80
CA LYS A 158 19.03 27.55 -6.86
C LYS A 158 20.18 27.77 -5.87
N LEU A 159 20.91 26.71 -5.50
CA LEU A 159 22.05 26.80 -4.58
C LEU A 159 23.29 27.44 -5.22
N LYS A 160 23.40 27.41 -6.55
CA LYS A 160 24.53 27.97 -7.30
C LYS A 160 24.40 29.49 -7.56
N LYS A 161 23.27 30.09 -7.20
CA LYS A 161 23.01 31.54 -7.30
C LYS A 161 23.25 32.22 -5.97
#